data_AF-A0A226DRW0-F1
#
_entry.id   AF-A0A226DRW0-F1
#
_cell.length_a   1.000
_cell.length_b   1.000
_cell.length_c   1.000
_cell.angle_alpha   90.00
_cell.angle_beta   90.00
_cell.angle_gamma   90.00
#
_symmetry.space_group_name_H-M   'P 1'
#
loop_
_entity.id
_entity.type
_entity.pdbx_description
1 polymer ?
#
loop_
_entity_poly.entity_id
_entity_poly.type
_entity_poly.pdbx_seq_one_letter_code
_entity_poly.pdbx_strand_id
1 'polypeptide(L)'
;MAGPLMQLTKFKPSSVLFQQVAAVHNRSRIGNRDVVGYGLNGEYTYVDHIAFPMPAIRFKENTPEVMALREKEKGDWKKMSVEEKKALYRASFCQTYSEMRAPNGEWKSILGCTLGLVAASYWMYMWAKVFVYPPMPDTITNEEKRSAQLKRMIDIRVDPVDGLTSNWDYENNRWKK
;
A
#
# COMPACT_ATOMS: atom_id res chain seq x y z
N MET A 1 4.88 43.21 71.68
CA MET A 1 5.54 42.15 70.91
C MET A 1 4.95 42.15 69.52
N ALA A 2 5.64 42.75 68.55
CA ALA A 2 5.19 42.84 67.16
C ALA A 2 5.71 41.62 66.39
N GLY A 3 4.81 40.77 65.90
CA GLY A 3 5.15 39.63 65.03
C GLY A 3 5.28 40.08 63.57
N PRO A 4 6.13 39.42 62.75
CA PRO A 4 6.36 39.84 61.38
C PRO A 4 5.23 39.40 60.43
N LEU A 5 4.77 40.35 59.61
CA LEU A 5 3.81 40.15 58.52
C LEU A 5 4.40 39.20 57.45
N MET A 6 3.72 38.09 57.19
CA MET A 6 3.99 37.21 56.04
C MET A 6 3.84 37.99 54.72
N GLN A 7 4.91 38.05 53.93
CA GLN A 7 4.84 38.58 52.58
C GLN A 7 4.09 37.62 51.66
N LEU A 8 2.97 38.07 51.10
CA LEU A 8 2.26 37.39 50.01
C LEU A 8 3.14 37.43 48.74
N THR A 9 3.80 36.33 48.44
CA THR A 9 4.51 36.15 47.17
C THR A 9 3.50 36.20 46.02
N LYS A 10 3.64 37.19 45.13
CA LYS A 10 2.82 37.34 43.93
C LYS A 10 2.96 36.08 43.07
N PHE A 11 1.89 35.30 42.98
CA PHE A 11 1.78 34.19 42.05
C PHE A 11 1.77 34.76 40.63
N LYS A 12 2.89 34.63 39.90
CA LYS A 12 2.95 34.98 38.49
C LYS A 12 2.23 33.85 37.75
N PRO A 13 1.07 34.09 37.11
CA PRO A 13 0.40 33.04 36.39
C PRO A 13 1.37 32.58 35.30
N SER A 14 1.78 31.32 35.35
CA SER A 14 2.47 30.66 34.25
C SER A 14 1.64 30.93 33.00
N SER A 15 2.29 31.51 31.99
CA SER A 15 1.69 31.67 30.67
C SER A 15 1.13 30.31 30.26
N VAL A 16 -0.18 30.14 30.38
CA VAL A 16 -0.90 29.06 29.72
C VAL A 16 -0.46 29.20 28.27
N LEU A 17 0.23 28.19 27.76
CA LEU A 17 0.57 28.10 26.36
C LEU A 17 -0.77 28.15 25.62
N PHE A 18 -1.17 29.36 25.21
CA PHE A 18 -2.07 29.53 24.09
C PHE A 18 -1.33 28.90 22.93
N GLN A 19 -1.56 27.61 22.73
CA GLN A 19 -1.19 26.93 21.50
C GLN A 19 -1.72 27.83 20.40
N GLN A 20 -0.81 28.41 19.61
CA GLN A 20 -1.22 29.35 18.57
C GLN A 20 -2.32 28.70 17.74
N VAL A 21 -3.42 29.40 17.50
CA VAL A 21 -4.52 28.93 16.63
C VAL A 21 -3.99 28.43 15.27
N ALA A 22 -2.80 28.88 14.87
CA ALA A 22 -2.04 28.38 13.70
C ALA A 22 -1.70 26.87 13.73
N ALA A 23 -1.63 26.24 14.91
CA ALA A 23 -1.35 24.81 15.08
C ALA A 23 -2.61 23.92 14.98
N VAL A 24 -3.79 24.52 14.83
CA VAL A 24 -5.05 23.80 14.66
C VAL A 24 -5.11 23.26 13.22
N HIS A 25 -5.21 21.93 13.08
CA HIS A 25 -5.50 21.25 11.81
C HIS A 25 -4.54 21.53 10.64
N ASN A 26 -3.23 21.65 10.90
CA ASN A 26 -2.19 21.90 9.88
C ASN A 26 -2.30 23.25 9.13
N ARG A 27 -3.06 24.23 9.65
CA ARG A 27 -3.24 25.53 8.96
C ARG A 27 -1.94 26.26 8.70
N SER A 28 -0.96 26.16 9.60
CA SER A 28 0.37 26.76 9.41
C SER A 28 1.13 26.24 8.18
N ARG A 29 0.78 25.07 7.64
CA ARG A 29 1.49 24.42 6.53
C ARG A 29 0.93 24.77 5.15
N ILE A 30 -0.22 25.45 5.08
CA ILE A 30 -0.90 25.71 3.80
C ILE A 30 -0.33 26.93 3.07
N GLY A 31 0.45 27.78 3.74
CA GLY A 31 0.96 29.03 3.16
C GLY A 31 -0.18 29.99 2.83
N ASN A 32 -0.13 30.61 1.64
CA ASN A 32 -1.16 31.53 1.14
C ASN A 32 -2.20 30.82 0.24
N ARG A 33 -2.56 29.58 0.56
CA ARG A 33 -3.59 28.83 -0.15
C ARG A 33 -4.95 29.03 0.49
N ASP A 34 -5.97 29.14 -0.34
CA ASP A 34 -7.35 29.25 0.12
C ASP A 34 -7.85 27.95 0.74
N VAL A 35 -8.47 28.09 1.91
CA VAL A 35 -9.30 27.05 2.52
C VAL A 35 -10.69 27.14 1.89
N VAL A 36 -11.15 26.05 1.28
CA VAL A 36 -12.40 26.00 0.51
C VAL A 36 -13.44 25.04 1.08
N GLY A 37 -13.07 24.17 2.01
CA GLY A 37 -14.00 23.23 2.60
C GLY A 37 -13.43 22.44 3.77
N TYR A 38 -14.19 21.44 4.20
CA TYR A 38 -13.82 20.55 5.31
C TYR A 38 -12.79 19.48 4.91
N GLY A 39 -12.75 19.12 3.62
CA GLY A 39 -11.90 18.03 3.12
C GLY A 39 -12.28 16.67 3.70
N LEU A 40 -11.27 15.80 3.86
CA LEU A 40 -11.45 14.40 4.28
C LEU A 40 -11.81 14.26 5.77
N ASN A 41 -11.09 14.96 6.64
CA ASN A 41 -11.10 14.76 8.10
C ASN A 41 -11.06 16.10 8.88
N GLY A 42 -11.34 17.22 8.23
CA GLY A 42 -11.24 18.55 8.85
C GLY A 42 -9.82 19.13 8.88
N GLU A 43 -8.82 18.41 8.36
CA GLU A 43 -7.46 18.95 8.23
C GLU A 43 -7.31 19.78 6.95
N TYR A 44 -6.51 20.85 7.03
CA TYR A 44 -6.20 21.70 5.90
C TYR A 44 -5.14 21.08 4.99
N THR A 45 -5.50 19.96 4.36
CA THR A 45 -4.62 19.20 3.46
C THR A 45 -5.24 19.11 2.07
N TYR A 46 -4.39 19.22 1.05
CA TYR A 46 -4.77 18.96 -0.32
C TYR A 46 -4.61 17.48 -0.64
N VAL A 47 -5.62 16.85 -1.23
CA VAL A 47 -5.53 15.48 -1.74
C VAL A 47 -6.39 15.33 -3.00
N ASP A 48 -5.81 14.71 -4.02
CA ASP A 48 -6.54 14.25 -5.19
C ASP A 48 -7.07 12.85 -4.91
N HIS A 49 -8.34 12.74 -4.53
CA HIS A 49 -8.96 11.47 -4.18
C HIS A 49 -10.33 11.31 -4.84
N ILE A 50 -10.55 10.17 -5.50
CA ILE A 50 -11.78 9.91 -6.28
C ILE A 50 -13.05 10.03 -5.43
N ALA A 51 -13.01 9.49 -4.19
CA ALA A 51 -14.14 9.54 -3.26
C ALA A 51 -14.32 10.90 -2.56
N PHE A 52 -13.31 11.77 -2.61
CA PHE A 52 -13.34 13.09 -1.96
C PHE A 52 -12.99 14.17 -2.99
N PRO A 53 -13.92 14.48 -3.93
CA PRO A 53 -13.70 15.42 -5.03
C PRO A 53 -13.28 16.83 -4.61
N MET A 54 -13.64 17.23 -3.38
CA MET A 54 -13.49 18.57 -2.87
C MET A 54 -12.50 18.58 -1.70
N PRO A 55 -11.20 18.81 -1.95
CA PRO A 55 -10.20 18.90 -0.90
C PRO A 55 -10.44 20.11 0.01
N ALA A 56 -9.82 20.12 1.21
CA ALA A 56 -10.00 21.21 2.18
C ALA A 56 -9.43 22.54 1.69
N ILE A 57 -8.35 22.49 0.90
CA ILE A 57 -7.63 23.65 0.36
C ILE A 57 -7.51 23.54 -1.15
N ARG A 58 -7.19 24.65 -1.83
CA ARG A 58 -6.85 24.63 -3.26
C ARG A 58 -5.41 24.17 -3.50
N PHE A 59 -5.13 23.68 -4.71
CA PHE A 59 -3.81 23.16 -5.07
C PHE A 59 -2.73 24.26 -5.08
N LYS A 60 -2.91 25.30 -5.90
CA LYS A 60 -1.91 26.38 -6.06
C LYS A 60 -2.08 27.50 -5.04
N GLU A 61 -0.98 28.17 -4.74
CA GLU A 61 -0.94 29.40 -3.96
C GLU A 61 -1.57 30.59 -4.70
N ASN A 62 -2.01 31.59 -3.94
CA ASN A 62 -2.60 32.81 -4.47
C ASN A 62 -1.54 33.73 -5.09
N THR A 63 -1.22 33.49 -6.36
CA THR A 63 -0.42 34.42 -7.18
C THR A 63 -1.29 35.55 -7.74
N PRO A 64 -0.72 36.71 -8.12
CA PRO A 64 -1.49 37.84 -8.66
C PRO A 64 -2.35 37.46 -9.88
N GLU A 65 -1.83 36.58 -10.74
CA GLU A 65 -2.55 36.06 -11.91
C GLU A 65 -3.75 35.19 -11.53
N VAL A 66 -3.56 34.28 -10.56
CA VAL A 66 -4.64 33.44 -10.05
C VAL A 66 -5.70 34.31 -9.39
N MET A 67 -5.30 35.29 -8.58
CA MET A 67 -6.23 36.22 -7.94
C MET A 67 -7.03 37.05 -8.95
N ALA A 68 -6.40 37.51 -10.04
CA ALA A 68 -7.12 38.20 -11.12
C ALA A 68 -8.15 37.29 -11.81
N LEU A 69 -7.83 36.00 -12.02
CA LEU A 69 -8.79 35.02 -12.51
C LEU A 69 -9.93 34.75 -11.50
N ARG A 70 -9.66 34.83 -10.20
CA ARG A 70 -10.70 34.68 -9.15
C ARG A 70 -11.66 35.85 -9.08
N GLU A 71 -11.19 37.07 -9.32
CA GLU A 71 -12.11 38.21 -9.44
C GLU A 71 -13.01 38.06 -10.66
N LYS A 72 -12.51 37.50 -11.77
CA LYS A 72 -13.32 37.14 -12.94
C LYS A 72 -14.30 35.99 -12.66
N GLU A 73 -13.91 35.01 -11.83
CA GLU A 73 -14.73 33.85 -11.44
C GLU A 73 -16.05 34.26 -10.76
N LYS A 74 -16.06 35.41 -10.05
CA LYS A 74 -17.27 35.93 -9.40
C LYS A 74 -18.32 36.46 -10.39
N GLY A 75 -17.94 36.71 -11.65
CA GLY A 75 -18.81 37.21 -12.70
C GLY A 75 -19.47 36.12 -13.55
N ASP A 76 -19.89 36.46 -14.76
CA ASP A 76 -20.51 35.53 -15.71
C ASP A 76 -19.46 34.66 -16.43
N TRP A 77 -19.54 33.34 -16.21
CA TRP A 77 -18.63 32.36 -16.80
C TRP A 77 -18.77 32.20 -18.31
N LYS A 78 -19.86 32.69 -18.92
CA LYS A 78 -19.99 32.72 -20.38
C LYS A 78 -19.01 33.68 -21.04
N LYS A 79 -18.55 34.71 -20.30
CA LYS A 79 -17.59 35.72 -20.80
C LYS A 79 -16.13 35.28 -20.64
N MET A 80 -15.86 34.19 -19.93
CA MET A 80 -14.52 33.65 -19.74
C MET A 80 -14.11 32.75 -20.90
N SER A 81 -12.85 32.87 -21.30
CA SER A 81 -12.26 32.00 -22.32
C SER A 81 -12.10 30.56 -21.82
N VAL A 82 -11.92 29.61 -22.73
CA VAL A 82 -11.72 28.19 -22.36
C VAL A 82 -10.38 28.01 -21.62
N GLU A 83 -9.38 28.79 -22.01
CA GLU A 83 -8.05 28.79 -21.40
C GLU A 83 -8.10 29.32 -19.97
N GLU A 84 -8.84 30.39 -19.71
CA GLU A 84 -9.04 30.95 -18.37
C GLU A 84 -9.73 29.94 -17.45
N LYS A 85 -10.74 29.22 -17.95
CA LYS A 85 -11.43 28.15 -17.20
C LYS A 85 -10.48 27.00 -16.87
N LYS A 86 -9.65 26.57 -17.83
CA LYS A 86 -8.65 25.52 -17.61
C LYS A 86 -7.58 25.96 -16.62
N ALA A 87 -7.13 27.22 -16.69
CA ALA A 87 -6.16 27.79 -15.75
C ALA A 87 -6.74 27.84 -14.33
N LEU A 88 -8.00 28.27 -14.18
CA LEU A 88 -8.72 28.27 -12.91
C LEU A 88 -8.88 26.86 -12.33
N TYR A 89 -9.19 25.89 -13.18
CA TYR A 89 -9.26 24.48 -12.80
C TYR A 89 -7.91 23.96 -12.30
N ARG A 90 -6.82 24.18 -13.05
CA ARG A 90 -5.45 23.77 -12.66
C ARG A 90 -4.88 24.54 -11.46
N ALA A 91 -5.44 25.70 -11.14
CA ALA A 91 -5.12 26.42 -9.91
C ALA A 91 -5.83 25.81 -8.69
N SER A 92 -7.01 25.22 -8.91
CA SER A 92 -7.82 24.62 -7.86
C SER A 92 -7.46 23.16 -7.62
N PHE A 93 -7.20 22.41 -8.69
CA PHE A 93 -6.90 20.98 -8.69
C PHE A 93 -5.57 20.69 -9.38
N CYS A 94 -4.79 19.76 -8.84
CA CYS A 94 -3.55 19.28 -9.46
C CYS A 94 -3.87 18.31 -10.60
N GLN A 95 -4.60 17.23 -10.29
CA GLN A 95 -4.96 16.19 -11.24
C GLN A 95 -6.45 16.22 -11.64
N THR A 96 -6.71 15.89 -12.89
CA THR A 96 -8.07 15.58 -13.36
C THR A 96 -8.48 14.16 -12.98
N TYR A 97 -9.79 13.85 -13.01
CA TYR A 97 -10.27 12.49 -12.79
C TYR A 97 -9.70 11.46 -13.78
N SER A 98 -9.43 11.86 -15.02
CA SER A 98 -8.75 11.01 -16.01
C SER A 98 -7.29 10.75 -15.66
N GLU A 99 -6.58 11.75 -15.12
CA GLU A 99 -5.19 11.61 -14.69
C GLU A 99 -5.08 10.73 -13.45
N MET A 100 -5.97 10.91 -12.46
CA MET A 100 -6.01 10.06 -11.25
C MET A 100 -6.32 8.59 -11.56
N ARG A 101 -7.13 8.32 -12.58
CA ARG A 101 -7.51 6.96 -13.00
C ARG A 101 -6.60 6.37 -14.06
N ALA A 102 -5.60 7.11 -14.51
CA ALA A 102 -4.69 6.63 -15.54
C ALA A 102 -3.98 5.35 -15.03
N PRO A 103 -3.99 4.25 -15.79
CA PRO A 103 -3.38 3.01 -15.34
C PRO A 103 -1.85 3.16 -15.32
N ASN A 104 -1.25 2.89 -14.17
CA ASN A 104 0.20 2.85 -14.04
C ASN A 104 0.70 1.45 -14.46
N GLY A 105 1.76 1.42 -15.27
CA GLY A 105 2.37 0.18 -15.76
C GLY A 105 3.12 -0.65 -14.71
N GLU A 106 2.96 -0.34 -13.41
CA GLU A 106 3.68 -0.92 -12.28
C GLU A 106 3.53 -2.44 -12.19
N TRP A 107 2.38 -2.99 -12.59
CA TRP A 107 2.18 -4.45 -12.57
C TRP A 107 3.24 -5.19 -13.41
N LYS A 108 3.78 -4.56 -14.45
CA LYS A 108 4.83 -5.15 -15.30
C LYS A 108 6.16 -5.28 -14.56
N SER A 109 6.55 -4.25 -13.80
CA SER A 109 7.78 -4.31 -13.00
C SER A 109 7.62 -5.29 -11.85
N ILE A 110 6.47 -5.29 -11.17
CA ILE A 110 6.16 -6.26 -10.11
C ILE A 110 6.27 -7.70 -10.64
N LEU A 111 5.64 -7.98 -11.79
CA LEU A 111 5.69 -9.29 -12.42
C LEU A 111 7.12 -9.68 -12.81
N GLY A 112 7.87 -8.76 -13.43
CA GLY A 112 9.25 -9.00 -13.84
C GLY A 112 10.17 -9.32 -12.65
N CYS A 113 10.10 -8.52 -11.59
CA CYS A 113 10.88 -8.75 -10.37
C CYS A 113 10.49 -10.07 -9.69
N THR A 114 9.19 -10.39 -9.62
CA THR A 114 8.71 -11.64 -9.01
C THR A 114 9.25 -12.86 -9.76
N LEU A 115 9.14 -12.88 -11.09
CA LEU A 115 9.67 -13.98 -11.90
C LEU A 115 11.19 -14.08 -11.81
N GLY A 116 11.90 -12.93 -11.73
CA GLY A 116 13.34 -12.89 -11.52
C GLY A 116 13.77 -13.56 -10.21
N LEU A 117 13.06 -13.28 -9.12
CA LEU A 117 13.34 -13.89 -7.80
C LEU A 117 13.00 -15.38 -7.77
N VAL A 118 11.91 -15.80 -8.42
CA VAL A 118 11.57 -17.22 -8.57
C VAL A 118 12.65 -17.97 -9.35
N ALA A 119 13.11 -17.40 -10.47
CA ALA A 119 14.21 -17.97 -11.25
C ALA A 119 15.48 -18.08 -10.40
N ALA A 120 15.87 -17.01 -9.70
CA ALA A 120 17.04 -17.01 -8.81
C ALA A 120 16.94 -18.09 -7.71
N SER A 121 15.74 -18.32 -7.18
CA SER A 121 15.49 -19.38 -6.19
C SER A 121 15.71 -20.77 -6.75
N TYR A 122 15.27 -21.04 -7.99
CA TYR A 122 15.55 -22.31 -8.68
C TYR A 122 17.04 -22.50 -8.96
N TRP A 123 17.74 -21.45 -9.38
CA TRP A 123 19.20 -21.49 -9.57
C TRP A 123 19.93 -21.82 -8.27
N MET A 124 19.53 -21.20 -7.16
CA MET A 124 20.10 -21.49 -5.84
C MET A 124 19.85 -22.95 -5.42
N TYR A 125 18.65 -23.47 -5.66
CA TYR A 125 18.32 -24.87 -5.39
C TYR A 125 19.17 -25.84 -6.24
N MET A 126 19.31 -25.59 -7.54
CA MET A 126 20.15 -26.41 -8.41
C MET A 126 21.61 -26.41 -7.95
N TRP A 127 22.13 -25.24 -7.57
CA TRP A 127 23.48 -25.13 -7.00
C TRP A 127 23.64 -25.97 -5.73
N ALA A 128 22.68 -25.88 -4.79
CA ALA A 128 22.70 -26.68 -3.57
C ALA A 128 22.64 -28.19 -3.87
N LYS A 129 21.81 -28.61 -4.83
CA LYS A 129 21.73 -30.01 -5.26
C LYS A 129 23.07 -30.51 -5.81
N VAL A 130 23.76 -29.71 -6.64
CA VAL A 130 25.01 -30.15 -7.28
C VAL A 130 26.20 -30.17 -6.32
N PHE A 131 26.32 -29.17 -5.45
CA PHE A 131 27.55 -28.94 -4.68
C PHE A 131 27.42 -29.20 -3.17
N VAL A 132 26.21 -29.16 -2.60
CA VAL A 132 26.00 -29.22 -1.15
C VAL A 132 25.40 -30.56 -0.72
N TYR A 133 24.40 -31.06 -1.45
CA TYR A 133 23.69 -32.26 -1.03
C TYR A 133 24.46 -33.55 -1.32
N PRO A 134 24.53 -34.47 -0.35
CA PRO A 134 25.14 -35.79 -0.55
C PRO A 134 24.32 -36.60 -1.57
N PRO A 135 24.89 -37.68 -2.12
CA PRO A 135 24.12 -38.61 -2.94
C PRO A 135 22.90 -39.13 -2.17
N MET A 136 21.77 -39.22 -2.87
CA MET A 136 20.53 -39.75 -2.32
C MET A 136 20.72 -41.23 -1.93
N PRO A 137 20.10 -41.70 -0.83
CA PRO A 137 20.25 -43.09 -0.40
C PRO A 137 19.85 -44.08 -1.50
N ASP A 138 20.50 -45.23 -1.46
CA ASP A 138 20.30 -46.33 -2.42
C ASP A 138 18.87 -46.87 -2.41
N THR A 139 18.18 -46.83 -1.27
CA THR A 139 16.77 -47.22 -1.13
C THR A 139 15.81 -46.40 -2.00
N ILE A 140 16.19 -45.17 -2.36
CA ILE A 140 15.38 -44.27 -3.20
C ILE A 140 15.90 -44.21 -4.65
N THR A 141 17.17 -44.49 -4.89
CA THR A 141 17.77 -44.41 -6.24
C THR A 141 17.77 -45.75 -6.96
N ASN A 142 17.93 -46.86 -6.25
CA ASN A 142 17.97 -48.20 -6.83
C ASN A 142 16.54 -48.72 -7.10
N GLU A 143 16.25 -49.04 -8.35
CA GLU A 143 14.93 -49.49 -8.81
C GLU A 143 14.50 -50.83 -8.19
N GLU A 144 15.44 -51.77 -8.00
CA GLU A 144 15.16 -53.07 -7.38
C GLU A 144 14.74 -52.90 -5.92
N LYS A 145 15.42 -52.02 -5.17
CA LYS A 145 15.07 -51.76 -3.77
C LYS A 145 13.72 -51.07 -3.63
N ARG A 146 13.43 -50.11 -4.50
CA ARG A 146 12.12 -49.42 -4.53
C ARG A 146 10.98 -50.36 -4.89
N SER A 147 11.18 -51.19 -5.93
CA SER A 147 10.16 -52.15 -6.37
C SER A 147 9.96 -53.26 -5.34
N ALA A 148 11.04 -53.76 -4.70
CA ALA A 148 10.94 -54.70 -3.60
C ALA A 148 10.21 -54.11 -2.39
N GLN A 149 10.48 -52.84 -2.06
CA GLN A 149 9.75 -52.12 -1.01
C GLN A 149 8.28 -51.96 -1.36
N LEU A 150 7.95 -51.54 -2.59
CA LEU A 150 6.59 -51.40 -3.07
C LEU A 150 5.84 -52.74 -3.04
N LYS A 151 6.48 -53.82 -3.51
CA LYS A 151 5.93 -55.18 -3.44
C LYS A 151 5.65 -55.59 -1.99
N ARG A 152 6.61 -55.37 -1.08
CA ARG A 152 6.41 -55.62 0.35
C ARG A 152 5.23 -54.82 0.90
N MET A 153 5.07 -53.56 0.52
CA MET A 153 3.93 -52.72 0.94
C MET A 153 2.59 -53.28 0.43
N ILE A 154 2.56 -53.81 -0.79
CA ILE A 154 1.40 -54.51 -1.36
C ILE A 154 1.11 -55.80 -0.59
N ASP A 155 2.13 -56.61 -0.32
CA ASP A 155 2.00 -57.91 0.35
C ASP A 155 1.45 -57.74 1.78
N ILE A 156 1.89 -56.70 2.50
CA ILE A 156 1.40 -56.39 3.87
C ILE A 156 0.13 -55.52 3.87
N ARG A 157 -0.42 -55.19 2.70
CA ARG A 157 -1.65 -54.39 2.53
C ARG A 157 -1.61 -53.03 3.24
N VAL A 158 -0.59 -52.21 2.96
CA VAL A 158 -0.49 -50.84 3.50
C VAL A 158 -1.62 -49.96 2.96
N ASP A 159 -2.39 -49.35 3.86
CA ASP A 159 -3.53 -48.48 3.55
C ASP A 159 -4.53 -49.08 2.54
N PRO A 160 -5.23 -50.18 2.90
CA PRO A 160 -6.00 -50.98 1.96
C PRO A 160 -7.40 -50.44 1.62
N VAL A 161 -7.88 -49.42 2.33
CA VAL A 161 -9.22 -48.83 2.11
C VAL A 161 -9.17 -47.71 1.09
N ASP A 162 -8.42 -46.64 1.37
CA ASP A 162 -8.36 -45.44 0.53
C ASP A 162 -6.95 -45.08 0.02
N GLY A 163 -5.93 -45.89 0.36
CA GLY A 163 -4.54 -45.55 0.13
C GLY A 163 -3.84 -46.32 -0.99
N LEU A 164 -2.57 -46.64 -0.78
CA LEU A 164 -1.74 -47.25 -1.82
C LEU A 164 -2.31 -48.60 -2.28
N THR A 165 -2.57 -49.51 -1.35
CA THR A 165 -2.93 -50.89 -1.72
C THR A 165 -4.40 -51.09 -2.07
N SER A 166 -5.26 -50.12 -1.78
CA SER A 166 -6.65 -50.13 -2.26
C SER A 166 -6.72 -50.11 -3.80
N ASN A 167 -5.72 -49.51 -4.45
CA ASN A 167 -5.58 -49.41 -5.90
C ASN A 167 -4.91 -50.64 -6.54
N TRP A 168 -4.47 -51.64 -5.76
CA TRP A 168 -3.90 -52.87 -6.30
C TRP A 168 -4.97 -53.97 -6.46
N ASP A 169 -5.00 -54.60 -7.62
CA ASP A 169 -5.83 -55.77 -7.92
C ASP A 169 -5.03 -57.03 -7.58
N TYR A 170 -5.32 -57.62 -6.42
CA TYR A 170 -4.66 -58.81 -5.90
C TYR A 170 -5.02 -60.09 -6.67
N GLU A 171 -6.16 -60.13 -7.37
CA GLU A 171 -6.56 -61.31 -8.15
C GLU A 171 -5.74 -61.38 -9.44
N ASN A 172 -5.50 -60.22 -10.05
CA ASN A 172 -4.83 -60.13 -11.34
C ASN A 172 -3.38 -59.62 -11.27
N ASN A 173 -2.84 -59.41 -10.06
CA ASN A 173 -1.49 -58.89 -9.80
C ASN A 173 -1.14 -57.65 -10.64
N ARG A 174 -2.04 -56.66 -10.68
CA ARG A 174 -1.86 -55.41 -11.43
C ARG A 174 -2.47 -54.23 -10.71
N TRP A 175 -2.10 -53.01 -11.10
CA TRP A 175 -2.80 -51.80 -10.66
C TRP A 175 -4.21 -51.76 -11.26
N LYS A 176 -5.20 -51.40 -10.45
CA LYS A 176 -6.56 -51.07 -10.91
C LYS A 176 -6.47 -49.85 -11.84
N LYS A 177 -7.32 -49.83 -12.86
CA LYS A 177 -7.46 -48.70 -13.78
C LYS A 177 -8.48 -47.70 -13.25
#